data_AF-A0AB37ULA1-F1
#
_entry.id   AF-A0AB37ULA1-F1
#
_cell.length_a   1.000
_cell.length_b   1.000
_cell.length_c   1.000
_cell.angle_alpha   90.00
_cell.angle_beta   90.00
_cell.angle_gamma   90.00
#
_symmetry.space_group_name_H-M   'P 1'
#
loop_
_entity.id
_entity.type
_entity.pdbx_description
1 polymer ?
#
loop_
_entity_poly.entity_id
_entity_poly.type
_entity_poly.pdbx_seq_one_letter_code
_entity_poly.pdbx_strand_id
1 'polypeptide(L)'
;METEGIKLDNRKGVKFSGKWVQVENLQKNDSKQLDRVVNFSLKHEEKEIVNELSNDPLLNLLCLLVEAGREIPDDRCQLYREGLEILLNQWDEAYHIPGDRFYKNLSVQHKQDLLSKIALATFETGGKFSKQDIEKSITEYICNLPKAPTSPELLQLTTEALLKSIQYQHQLFVESAPEVYSFSDSRFHEYFIAREIADPSHPQRAEQALRNLAARISEPRWHEVFVFVVGMLRNADYFLSLMKQQADAIAGVDPELSRFLFWLERKSHHLSKPQFKPAAFRAFYLEFILDLKSDSLQDDRTDRHLHLSDIDASSYELINFPFTCQQKAILKQYYDVNQLILDCLRQAQYMTRSLRTEIEETLLVPSYLSCPIETAIA
;
A
#
# COMPACT_ATOMS: atom_id res chain seq x y z
N MET A 1 -31.34 45.74 -5.01
CA MET A 1 -29.96 45.29 -4.82
C MET A 1 -29.98 44.31 -3.67
N GLU A 2 -30.25 43.05 -3.97
CA GLU A 2 -30.07 41.94 -3.06
C GLU A 2 -29.36 40.86 -3.87
N THR A 3 -28.16 40.52 -3.41
CA THR A 3 -27.28 39.51 -3.99
C THR A 3 -27.80 38.13 -3.60
N GLU A 4 -28.35 37.40 -4.57
CA GLU A 4 -28.62 35.97 -4.46
C GLU A 4 -27.30 35.19 -4.37
N GLY A 5 -26.94 34.80 -3.15
CA GLY A 5 -25.89 33.82 -2.92
C GLY A 5 -26.37 32.44 -3.37
N ILE A 6 -25.77 31.92 -4.44
CA ILE A 6 -25.93 30.53 -4.87
C ILE A 6 -25.36 29.65 -3.75
N LYS A 7 -26.24 29.05 -2.94
CA LYS A 7 -25.90 27.92 -2.08
C LYS A 7 -25.65 26.72 -2.98
N LEU A 8 -24.37 26.40 -3.22
CA LEU A 8 -23.96 25.13 -3.79
C LEU A 8 -24.27 24.03 -2.76
N ASP A 9 -25.25 23.22 -3.11
CA ASP A 9 -25.68 22.02 -2.39
C ASP A 9 -24.56 20.97 -2.43
N ASN A 10 -23.78 20.89 -1.34
CA ASN A 10 -22.72 19.88 -1.12
C ASN A 10 -23.26 18.47 -0.83
N ARG A 11 -24.49 18.13 -1.29
CA ARG A 11 -25.12 16.81 -1.12
C ARG A 11 -25.62 16.19 -2.43
N LYS A 12 -24.90 16.38 -3.54
CA LYS A 12 -25.03 15.45 -4.66
C LYS A 12 -24.25 14.18 -4.33
N GLY A 13 -24.98 13.20 -3.80
CA GLY A 13 -24.53 11.83 -3.68
C GLY A 13 -23.84 11.39 -4.96
N VAL A 14 -22.57 11.04 -4.77
CA VAL A 14 -21.67 10.32 -5.65
C VAL A 14 -22.38 9.50 -6.74
N LYS A 15 -22.00 9.74 -8.01
CA LYS A 15 -22.44 8.98 -9.20
C LYS A 15 -22.05 7.49 -9.17
N PHE A 16 -21.23 7.06 -8.20
CA PHE A 16 -20.89 5.65 -8.00
C PHE A 16 -22.07 4.80 -7.48
N SER A 17 -23.05 5.40 -6.78
CA SER A 17 -24.25 4.68 -6.29
C SER A 17 -25.06 4.00 -7.40
N GLY A 18 -25.10 4.62 -8.60
CA GLY A 18 -25.82 4.08 -9.75
C GLY A 18 -25.14 2.89 -10.43
N LYS A 19 -23.81 2.77 -10.32
CA LYS A 19 -23.04 1.66 -10.91
C LYS A 19 -23.21 0.37 -10.11
N TRP A 20 -23.27 0.47 -8.80
CA TRP A 20 -23.59 -0.67 -7.95
C TRP A 20 -24.95 -1.30 -8.23
N VAL A 21 -25.97 -0.47 -8.43
CA VAL A 21 -27.30 -0.94 -8.86
C VAL A 21 -27.22 -1.60 -10.25
N GLN A 22 -26.28 -1.21 -11.11
CA GLN A 22 -26.04 -1.90 -12.39
C GLN A 22 -25.32 -3.24 -12.20
N VAL A 23 -24.39 -3.36 -11.24
CA VAL A 23 -23.78 -4.64 -10.84
C VAL A 23 -24.77 -5.58 -10.16
N GLU A 24 -25.68 -5.06 -9.34
CA GLU A 24 -26.83 -5.85 -8.87
C GLU A 24 -27.74 -6.26 -10.03
N ASN A 25 -27.92 -5.44 -11.06
CA ASN A 25 -28.67 -5.88 -12.25
C ASN A 25 -27.91 -6.90 -13.11
N LEU A 26 -26.58 -6.96 -13.03
CA LEU A 26 -25.77 -8.05 -13.57
C LEU A 26 -26.02 -9.39 -12.83
N GLN A 27 -26.65 -9.38 -11.63
CA GLN A 27 -27.09 -10.60 -10.91
C GLN A 27 -27.92 -11.55 -11.77
N LYS A 28 -28.58 -11.05 -12.83
CA LYS A 28 -29.43 -11.89 -13.69
C LYS A 28 -28.66 -12.69 -14.74
N ASN A 29 -27.40 -12.35 -15.04
CA ASN A 29 -26.66 -12.95 -16.15
C ASN A 29 -25.33 -13.63 -15.79
N ASP A 30 -24.65 -13.29 -14.67
CA ASP A 30 -23.34 -13.90 -14.38
C ASP A 30 -22.95 -13.94 -12.88
N SER A 31 -23.46 -14.93 -12.13
CA SER A 31 -23.28 -15.05 -10.67
C SER A 31 -21.82 -15.20 -10.21
N LYS A 32 -20.94 -15.71 -11.08
CA LYS A 32 -19.53 -16.02 -10.74
C LYS A 32 -18.65 -14.78 -10.52
N GLN A 33 -18.95 -13.67 -11.19
CA GLN A 33 -18.17 -12.43 -11.05
C GLN A 33 -18.48 -11.74 -9.72
N LEU A 34 -19.73 -11.80 -9.25
CA LEU A 34 -20.11 -11.24 -7.95
C LEU A 34 -19.45 -12.01 -6.79
N ASP A 35 -19.43 -13.35 -6.87
CA ASP A 35 -18.71 -14.18 -5.91
C ASP A 35 -17.22 -13.80 -5.87
N ARG A 36 -16.61 -13.47 -7.02
CA ARG A 36 -15.23 -12.98 -7.09
C ARG A 36 -15.03 -11.61 -6.45
N VAL A 37 -15.94 -10.66 -6.64
CA VAL A 37 -15.90 -9.34 -5.97
C VAL A 37 -15.91 -9.55 -4.46
N VAL A 38 -16.87 -10.31 -3.94
CA VAL A 38 -17.00 -10.58 -2.50
C VAL A 38 -15.78 -11.31 -1.96
N ASN A 39 -15.29 -12.34 -2.66
CA ASN A 39 -14.10 -13.08 -2.25
C ASN A 39 -12.83 -12.22 -2.28
N PHE A 40 -12.68 -11.34 -3.27
CA PHE A 40 -11.53 -10.43 -3.36
C PHE A 40 -11.49 -9.49 -2.16
N SER A 41 -12.63 -8.88 -1.85
CA SER A 41 -12.83 -7.98 -0.71
C SER A 41 -12.54 -8.65 0.65
N LEU A 42 -13.06 -9.87 0.85
CA LEU A 42 -12.81 -10.65 2.05
C LEU A 42 -11.32 -11.01 2.20
N LYS A 43 -10.66 -11.38 1.09
CA LYS A 43 -9.24 -11.79 1.07
C LYS A 43 -8.29 -10.64 1.43
N HIS A 44 -8.66 -9.39 1.17
CA HIS A 44 -7.81 -8.22 1.42
C HIS A 44 -8.20 -7.47 2.71
N GLU A 45 -8.85 -8.16 3.66
CA GLU A 45 -9.25 -7.65 4.98
C GLU A 45 -10.08 -6.35 4.96
N GLU A 46 -10.87 -6.14 3.91
CA GLU A 46 -11.75 -4.99 3.80
C GLU A 46 -13.04 -5.24 4.60
N LYS A 47 -12.92 -5.10 5.92
CA LYS A 47 -13.94 -5.50 6.92
C LYS A 47 -15.29 -4.77 6.83
N GLU A 48 -15.43 -3.73 6.00
CA GLU A 48 -16.63 -2.87 5.95
C GLU A 48 -17.42 -2.91 4.63
N ILE A 49 -17.21 -3.92 3.78
CA ILE A 49 -17.86 -3.96 2.46
C ILE A 49 -19.36 -4.27 2.50
N VAL A 50 -19.91 -4.71 3.64
CA VAL A 50 -21.30 -5.20 3.68
C VAL A 50 -22.34 -4.10 4.02
N ASN A 51 -21.94 -2.92 4.55
CA ASN A 51 -22.93 -1.95 5.05
C ASN A 51 -22.92 -0.56 4.37
N GLU A 52 -21.85 -0.12 3.69
CA GLU A 52 -21.80 1.20 3.02
C GLU A 52 -21.18 1.12 1.61
N LEU A 53 -21.77 0.29 0.74
CA LEU A 53 -21.31 0.01 -0.63
C LEU A 53 -21.17 1.24 -1.56
N SER A 54 -21.70 2.40 -1.18
CA SER A 54 -21.96 3.46 -2.17
C SER A 54 -20.75 4.33 -2.55
N ASN A 55 -19.63 4.28 -1.80
CA ASN A 55 -18.53 5.23 -1.97
C ASN A 55 -17.11 4.65 -1.92
N ASP A 56 -16.90 3.33 -1.79
CA ASP A 56 -15.56 2.75 -1.69
C ASP A 56 -14.83 2.76 -3.06
N PRO A 57 -13.67 3.42 -3.17
CA PRO A 57 -12.84 3.41 -4.38
C PRO A 57 -12.44 2.05 -4.94
N LEU A 58 -12.06 1.08 -4.12
CA LEU A 58 -11.68 -0.25 -4.64
C LEU A 58 -12.88 -0.85 -5.35
N LEU A 59 -14.01 -0.74 -4.71
CA LEU A 59 -15.28 -1.23 -5.18
C LEU A 59 -15.69 -0.62 -6.51
N ASN A 60 -15.42 0.67 -6.68
CA ASN A 60 -15.59 1.34 -7.95
C ASN A 60 -14.66 0.78 -9.03
N LEU A 61 -13.39 0.50 -8.70
CA LEU A 61 -12.47 -0.14 -9.64
C LEU A 61 -12.92 -1.56 -10.01
N LEU A 62 -13.42 -2.35 -9.05
CA LEU A 62 -13.99 -3.68 -9.29
C LEU A 62 -15.20 -3.61 -10.23
N CYS A 63 -16.13 -2.69 -9.95
CA CYS A 63 -17.29 -2.44 -10.82
C CYS A 63 -16.85 -2.05 -12.24
N LEU A 64 -15.82 -1.20 -12.37
CA LEU A 64 -15.27 -0.81 -13.68
C LEU A 64 -14.69 -2.00 -14.46
N LEU A 65 -14.01 -2.93 -13.78
CA LEU A 65 -13.49 -4.14 -14.41
C LEU A 65 -14.62 -5.04 -14.93
N VAL A 66 -15.64 -5.27 -14.09
CA VAL A 66 -16.81 -6.08 -14.45
C VAL A 66 -17.59 -5.44 -15.61
N GLU A 67 -17.85 -4.12 -15.56
CA GLU A 67 -18.51 -3.37 -16.64
C GLU A 67 -17.74 -3.47 -17.96
N ALA A 68 -16.41 -3.46 -17.89
CA ALA A 68 -15.54 -3.61 -19.07
C ALA A 68 -15.40 -5.07 -19.54
N GLY A 69 -16.05 -6.04 -18.88
CA GLY A 69 -15.92 -7.47 -19.19
C GLY A 69 -14.53 -8.04 -18.91
N ARG A 70 -13.73 -7.40 -18.05
CA ARG A 70 -12.43 -7.90 -17.62
C ARG A 70 -12.58 -8.90 -16.47
N GLU A 71 -11.65 -9.83 -16.37
CA GLU A 71 -11.56 -10.69 -15.19
C GLU A 71 -11.02 -9.88 -14.01
N ILE A 72 -11.56 -10.12 -12.81
CA ILE A 72 -11.03 -9.53 -11.58
C ILE A 72 -9.68 -10.18 -11.26
N PRO A 73 -8.58 -9.41 -11.17
CA PRO A 73 -7.27 -9.95 -10.82
C PRO A 73 -7.23 -10.50 -9.39
N ASP A 74 -6.38 -11.49 -9.14
CA ASP A 74 -6.14 -12.02 -7.79
C ASP A 74 -5.22 -11.14 -6.94
N ASP A 75 -4.51 -10.21 -7.59
CA ASP A 75 -3.49 -9.30 -7.05
C ASP A 75 -4.01 -7.86 -7.00
N ARG A 76 -3.81 -7.21 -5.84
CA ARG A 76 -4.31 -5.84 -5.61
C ARG A 76 -3.62 -4.82 -6.51
N CYS A 77 -2.33 -4.94 -6.76
CA CYS A 77 -1.61 -4.00 -7.63
C CYS A 77 -2.15 -4.03 -9.07
N GLN A 78 -2.47 -5.22 -9.57
CA GLN A 78 -3.05 -5.42 -10.89
C GLN A 78 -4.47 -4.86 -10.96
N LEU A 79 -5.30 -5.08 -9.94
CA LEU A 79 -6.64 -4.47 -9.87
C LEU A 79 -6.56 -2.95 -9.97
N TYR A 80 -5.70 -2.30 -9.18
CA TYR A 80 -5.54 -0.85 -9.26
C TYR A 80 -5.04 -0.40 -10.63
N ARG A 81 -4.08 -1.13 -11.22
CA ARG A 81 -3.55 -0.83 -12.55
C ARG A 81 -4.63 -0.84 -13.63
N GLU A 82 -5.40 -1.91 -13.69
CA GLU A 82 -6.42 -2.08 -14.73
C GLU A 82 -7.64 -1.20 -14.48
N GLY A 83 -8.10 -1.11 -13.22
CA GLY A 83 -9.22 -0.24 -12.85
C GLY A 83 -8.94 1.23 -13.12
N LEU A 84 -7.75 1.72 -12.78
CA LEU A 84 -7.34 3.10 -13.06
C LEU A 84 -7.11 3.35 -14.55
N GLU A 85 -6.66 2.35 -15.31
CA GLU A 85 -6.59 2.46 -16.77
C GLU A 85 -7.98 2.70 -17.38
N ILE A 86 -8.99 1.95 -16.93
CA ILE A 86 -10.38 2.15 -17.37
C ILE A 86 -10.89 3.51 -16.90
N LEU A 87 -10.72 3.84 -15.62
CA LEU A 87 -11.20 5.10 -15.04
C LEU A 87 -10.63 6.31 -15.78
N LEU A 88 -9.32 6.35 -16.04
CA LEU A 88 -8.64 7.48 -16.67
C LEU A 88 -8.91 7.58 -18.19
N ASN A 89 -9.47 6.55 -18.80
CA ASN A 89 -9.96 6.57 -20.17
C ASN A 89 -11.41 7.07 -20.28
N GLN A 90 -12.18 7.05 -19.19
CA GLN A 90 -13.55 7.52 -19.20
C GLN A 90 -13.61 9.04 -19.33
N TRP A 91 -14.64 9.51 -20.01
CA TRP A 91 -14.91 10.93 -20.18
C TRP A 91 -16.40 11.15 -20.22
N ASP A 92 -16.91 12.02 -19.35
CA ASP A 92 -18.32 12.37 -19.32
C ASP A 92 -18.49 13.79 -19.85
N GLU A 93 -19.09 13.90 -21.04
CA GLU A 93 -19.36 15.17 -21.73
C GLU A 93 -20.32 16.07 -20.91
N ALA A 94 -21.05 15.52 -19.93
CA ALA A 94 -21.90 16.31 -19.04
C ALA A 94 -21.11 17.26 -18.14
N TYR A 95 -19.83 16.97 -17.86
CA TYR A 95 -18.95 17.90 -17.18
C TYR A 95 -18.34 18.87 -18.20
N HIS A 96 -18.97 20.03 -18.37
CA HIS A 96 -18.40 21.10 -19.18
C HIS A 96 -17.34 21.86 -18.39
N ILE A 97 -16.07 21.48 -18.55
CA ILE A 97 -14.92 22.17 -17.95
C ILE A 97 -14.25 22.99 -19.05
N PRO A 98 -14.32 24.34 -19.01
CA PRO A 98 -13.65 25.17 -20.00
C PRO A 98 -12.14 24.88 -20.02
N GLY A 99 -11.60 24.52 -21.19
CA GLY A 99 -10.17 24.28 -21.38
C GLY A 99 -9.68 22.85 -21.12
N ASP A 100 -10.56 21.91 -20.77
CA ASP A 100 -10.20 20.52 -20.44
C ASP A 100 -9.71 19.66 -21.61
N ARG A 101 -9.84 20.16 -22.85
CA ARG A 101 -9.42 19.45 -24.08
C ARG A 101 -7.98 18.97 -24.01
N PHE A 102 -7.09 19.71 -23.33
CA PHE A 102 -5.72 19.27 -23.14
C PHE A 102 -5.65 17.98 -22.32
N TYR A 103 -6.30 17.95 -21.15
CA TYR A 103 -6.35 16.75 -20.30
C TYR A 103 -7.05 15.58 -20.99
N LYS A 104 -8.15 15.85 -21.71
CA LYS A 104 -8.88 14.84 -22.50
C LYS A 104 -7.95 14.11 -23.48
N ASN A 105 -7.06 14.85 -24.13
CA ASN A 105 -6.15 14.35 -25.14
C ASN A 105 -4.84 13.79 -24.57
N LEU A 106 -4.60 13.87 -23.25
CA LEU A 106 -3.48 13.16 -22.64
C LEU A 106 -3.71 11.66 -22.72
N SER A 107 -2.66 10.93 -23.09
CA SER A 107 -2.66 9.47 -22.95
C SER A 107 -2.87 9.09 -21.48
N VAL A 108 -3.43 7.90 -21.23
CA VAL A 108 -3.57 7.36 -19.87
C VAL A 108 -2.24 7.36 -19.14
N GLN A 109 -1.16 6.97 -19.83
CA GLN A 109 0.19 7.00 -19.27
C GLN A 109 0.55 8.40 -18.75
N HIS A 110 0.30 9.46 -19.55
CA HIS A 110 0.62 10.81 -19.10
C HIS A 110 -0.28 11.29 -17.96
N LYS A 111 -1.55 10.88 -17.93
CA LYS A 111 -2.45 11.16 -16.78
C LYS A 111 -1.94 10.46 -15.53
N GLN A 112 -1.51 9.22 -15.67
CA GLN A 112 -0.86 8.45 -14.62
C GLN A 112 0.41 9.16 -14.15
N ASP A 113 1.42 9.36 -14.98
CA ASP A 113 2.69 9.98 -14.62
C ASP A 113 2.50 11.34 -13.90
N LEU A 114 1.54 12.15 -14.37
CA LEU A 114 1.15 13.40 -13.69
C LEU A 114 0.66 13.14 -12.24
N LEU A 115 -0.30 12.23 -12.07
CA LEU A 115 -0.86 11.89 -10.76
C LEU A 115 0.20 11.27 -9.83
N SER A 116 1.14 10.48 -10.36
CA SER A 116 2.26 9.91 -9.61
C SER A 116 3.22 10.96 -9.08
N LYS A 117 3.56 11.94 -9.91
CA LYS A 117 4.39 13.08 -9.48
C LYS A 117 3.72 13.91 -8.41
N ILE A 118 2.43 14.23 -8.58
CA ILE A 118 1.66 14.96 -7.55
C ILE A 118 1.62 14.13 -6.27
N ALA A 119 1.36 12.84 -6.36
CA ALA A 119 1.29 11.93 -5.23
C ALA A 119 2.58 11.92 -4.42
N LEU A 120 3.74 11.71 -5.06
CA LEU A 120 5.02 11.70 -4.37
C LEU A 120 5.36 13.06 -3.76
N ALA A 121 5.12 14.16 -4.49
CA ALA A 121 5.42 15.52 -4.02
C ALA A 121 4.61 15.94 -2.79
N THR A 122 3.42 15.37 -2.60
CA THR A 122 2.46 15.80 -1.57
C THR A 122 2.36 14.84 -0.38
N PHE A 123 3.05 13.70 -0.43
CA PHE A 123 2.94 12.71 0.64
C PHE A 123 3.59 13.17 1.96
N GLU A 124 4.72 13.88 1.86
CA GLU A 124 5.45 14.35 3.05
C GLU A 124 4.64 15.36 3.86
N THR A 125 3.74 16.12 3.23
CA THR A 125 2.86 17.11 3.88
C THR A 125 1.58 16.51 4.48
N GLY A 126 1.49 15.17 4.57
CA GLY A 126 0.35 14.49 5.19
C GLY A 126 -0.86 14.33 4.28
N GLY A 127 -0.66 14.35 2.96
CA GLY A 127 -1.72 14.09 1.98
C GLY A 127 -2.70 15.23 1.73
N LYS A 128 -2.48 16.38 2.39
CA LYS A 128 -3.17 17.63 2.11
C LYS A 128 -2.20 18.60 1.47
N PHE A 129 -2.68 19.28 0.44
CA PHE A 129 -1.84 20.14 -0.39
C PHE A 129 -2.62 21.36 -0.85
N SER A 130 -1.94 22.50 -0.94
CA SER A 130 -2.57 23.73 -1.41
C SER A 130 -2.82 23.63 -2.92
N LYS A 131 -3.81 24.37 -3.40
CA LYS A 131 -4.06 24.54 -4.84
C LYS A 131 -2.77 24.93 -5.58
N GLN A 132 -2.00 25.85 -5.00
CA GLN A 132 -0.74 26.33 -5.58
C GLN A 132 0.30 25.21 -5.77
N ASP A 133 0.43 24.28 -4.82
CA ASP A 133 1.38 23.17 -4.91
C ASP A 133 1.01 22.20 -6.04
N ILE A 134 -0.29 21.94 -6.21
CA ILE A 134 -0.80 21.09 -7.30
C ILE A 134 -0.60 21.78 -8.64
N GLU A 135 -0.98 23.06 -8.73
CA GLU A 135 -0.87 23.82 -9.97
C GLU A 135 0.59 23.95 -10.40
N LYS A 136 1.51 24.13 -9.45
CA LYS A 136 2.94 24.07 -9.70
C LYS A 136 3.35 22.71 -10.26
N SER A 137 2.96 21.61 -9.60
CA SER A 137 3.30 20.25 -10.04
C SER A 137 2.72 19.92 -11.42
N ILE A 138 1.47 20.31 -11.70
CA ILE A 138 0.83 20.19 -13.00
C ILE A 138 1.60 20.99 -14.05
N THR A 139 1.93 22.25 -13.75
CA THR A 139 2.62 23.14 -14.68
C THR A 139 4.01 22.60 -15.03
N GLU A 140 4.79 22.19 -14.03
CA GLU A 140 6.10 21.58 -14.21
C GLU A 140 6.03 20.31 -15.07
N TYR A 141 4.96 19.53 -14.94
CA TYR A 141 4.76 18.36 -15.77
C TYR A 141 4.42 18.71 -17.23
N ILE A 142 3.37 19.52 -17.43
CA ILE A 142 2.84 19.76 -18.78
C ILE A 142 3.77 20.59 -19.67
N CYS A 143 4.58 21.49 -19.10
CA CYS A 143 5.56 22.29 -19.83
C CYS A 143 6.60 21.43 -20.56
N ASN A 144 6.84 20.21 -20.08
CA ASN A 144 7.82 19.29 -20.66
C ASN A 144 7.23 18.36 -21.74
N LEU A 145 5.94 18.50 -22.08
CA LEU A 145 5.28 17.66 -23.08
C LEU A 145 5.40 18.23 -24.50
N PRO A 146 5.44 17.38 -25.56
CA PRO A 146 5.65 17.82 -26.95
C PRO A 146 4.57 18.77 -27.53
N LYS A 147 3.46 18.97 -26.82
CA LYS A 147 2.32 19.83 -27.21
C LYS A 147 1.96 20.83 -26.11
N ALA A 148 2.90 21.16 -25.24
CA ALA A 148 2.68 22.07 -24.12
C ALA A 148 2.13 23.44 -24.58
N PRO A 149 1.21 24.04 -23.80
CA PRO A 149 0.84 25.44 -23.98
C PRO A 149 2.08 26.35 -24.03
N THR A 150 2.18 27.20 -25.04
CA THR A 150 3.39 28.02 -25.28
C THR A 150 3.32 29.39 -24.62
N SER A 151 2.12 29.94 -24.36
CA SER A 151 1.96 31.21 -23.67
C SER A 151 1.67 31.02 -22.16
N PRO A 152 2.17 31.90 -21.28
CA PRO A 152 1.92 31.82 -19.84
C PRO A 152 0.43 31.81 -19.47
N GLU A 153 -0.39 32.60 -20.16
CA GLU A 153 -1.82 32.70 -19.88
C GLU A 153 -2.56 31.41 -20.24
N LEU A 154 -2.21 30.80 -21.40
CA LEU A 154 -2.78 29.54 -21.84
C LEU A 154 -2.35 28.40 -20.92
N LEU A 155 -1.09 28.43 -20.47
CA LEU A 155 -0.54 27.47 -19.53
C LEU A 155 -1.30 27.49 -18.21
N GLN A 156 -1.52 28.67 -17.62
CA GLN A 156 -2.29 28.80 -16.38
C GLN A 156 -3.73 28.30 -16.54
N LEU A 157 -4.44 28.72 -17.60
CA LEU A 157 -5.79 28.24 -17.88
C LEU A 157 -5.85 26.71 -18.06
N THR A 158 -4.83 26.14 -18.71
CA THR A 158 -4.71 24.70 -18.92
C THR A 158 -4.46 23.97 -17.60
N THR A 159 -3.60 24.50 -16.74
CA THR A 159 -3.32 23.98 -15.40
C THR A 159 -4.57 23.98 -14.52
N GLU A 160 -5.33 25.07 -14.49
CA GLU A 160 -6.59 25.15 -13.75
C GLU A 160 -7.64 24.16 -14.27
N ALA A 161 -7.75 24.03 -15.60
CA ALA A 161 -8.66 23.09 -16.24
C ALA A 161 -8.27 21.63 -15.95
N LEU A 162 -6.97 21.32 -15.91
CA LEU A 162 -6.43 20.01 -15.55
C LEU A 162 -6.81 19.61 -14.12
N LEU A 163 -6.59 20.51 -13.14
CA LEU A 163 -6.97 20.28 -11.75
C LEU A 163 -8.48 19.98 -11.64
N LYS A 164 -9.32 20.82 -12.26
CA LYS A 164 -10.77 20.60 -12.31
C LYS A 164 -11.12 19.28 -12.99
N SER A 165 -10.42 18.90 -14.06
CA SER A 165 -10.69 17.64 -14.75
C SER A 165 -10.39 16.43 -13.88
N ILE A 166 -9.28 16.45 -13.13
CA ILE A 166 -8.95 15.37 -12.18
C ILE A 166 -10.04 15.27 -11.08
N GLN A 167 -10.52 16.42 -10.58
CA GLN A 167 -11.56 16.51 -9.56
C GLN A 167 -12.94 16.03 -10.06
N TYR A 168 -13.38 16.46 -11.23
CA TYR A 168 -14.76 16.24 -11.68
C TYR A 168 -14.91 15.04 -12.62
N GLN A 169 -13.99 14.83 -13.57
CA GLN A 169 -14.07 13.71 -14.52
C GLN A 169 -13.76 12.38 -13.83
N HIS A 170 -12.68 12.33 -13.06
CA HIS A 170 -12.20 11.07 -12.46
C HIS A 170 -12.41 10.99 -10.94
N GLN A 171 -12.81 12.08 -10.28
CA GLN A 171 -13.07 12.13 -8.82
C GLN A 171 -11.88 11.60 -7.99
N LEU A 172 -10.66 11.83 -8.49
CA LEU A 172 -9.43 11.41 -7.81
C LEU A 172 -8.97 12.44 -6.78
N PHE A 173 -9.41 13.70 -6.91
CA PHE A 173 -9.15 14.77 -5.94
C PHE A 173 -10.44 15.27 -5.32
N VAL A 174 -10.33 15.69 -4.06
CA VAL A 174 -11.39 16.35 -3.30
C VAL A 174 -10.82 17.63 -2.69
N GLU A 175 -11.60 18.71 -2.74
CA GLU A 175 -11.31 19.95 -2.03
C GLU A 175 -11.92 19.86 -0.62
N SER A 176 -11.06 19.70 0.39
CA SER A 176 -11.46 19.48 1.79
C SER A 176 -11.70 20.78 2.57
N ALA A 177 -11.05 21.86 2.14
CA ALA A 177 -11.23 23.23 2.60
C ALA A 177 -10.91 24.17 1.42
N PRO A 178 -11.28 25.47 1.47
CA PRO A 178 -10.99 26.39 0.36
C PRO A 178 -9.52 26.34 -0.07
N GLU A 179 -9.29 25.97 -1.32
CA GLU A 179 -7.96 25.81 -1.95
C GLU A 179 -7.05 24.75 -1.28
N VAL A 180 -7.61 23.81 -0.54
CA VAL A 180 -6.89 22.68 0.07
C VAL A 180 -7.46 21.37 -0.46
N TYR A 181 -6.62 20.63 -1.16
CA TYR A 181 -6.98 19.40 -1.83
C TYR A 181 -6.30 18.19 -1.17
N SER A 182 -6.87 17.03 -1.42
CA SER A 182 -6.29 15.71 -1.16
C SER A 182 -6.71 14.74 -2.25
N PHE A 183 -6.06 13.58 -2.30
CA PHE A 183 -6.68 12.43 -2.99
C PHE A 183 -8.04 12.12 -2.35
N SER A 184 -8.97 11.63 -3.16
CA SER A 184 -10.31 11.22 -2.69
C SER A 184 -10.24 10.05 -1.71
N ASP A 185 -9.18 9.27 -1.77
CA ASP A 185 -8.88 8.15 -0.88
C ASP A 185 -7.37 7.93 -0.78
N SER A 186 -6.90 7.56 0.41
CA SER A 186 -5.48 7.37 0.68
C SER A 186 -4.86 6.26 -0.19
N ARG A 187 -5.63 5.22 -0.54
CA ARG A 187 -5.14 4.10 -1.36
C ARG A 187 -4.79 4.54 -2.78
N PHE A 188 -5.51 5.51 -3.35
CA PHE A 188 -5.09 6.11 -4.61
C PHE A 188 -3.76 6.85 -4.43
N HIS A 189 -3.65 7.66 -3.37
CA HIS A 189 -2.41 8.36 -3.06
C HIS A 189 -1.23 7.39 -2.97
N GLU A 190 -1.37 6.33 -2.17
CA GLU A 190 -0.36 5.28 -1.93
C GLU A 190 0.01 4.53 -3.22
N TYR A 191 -0.98 4.15 -4.03
CA TYR A 191 -0.75 3.52 -5.33
C TYR A 191 0.03 4.43 -6.29
N PHE A 192 -0.33 5.71 -6.36
CA PHE A 192 0.34 6.68 -7.24
C PHE A 192 1.77 6.98 -6.78
N ILE A 193 2.03 7.02 -5.47
CA ILE A 193 3.39 7.10 -4.89
C ILE A 193 4.20 5.87 -5.28
N ALA A 194 3.64 4.68 -5.03
CA ALA A 194 4.33 3.42 -5.30
C ALA A 194 4.72 3.31 -6.78
N ARG A 195 3.86 3.78 -7.69
CA ARG A 195 4.17 3.79 -9.12
C ARG A 195 5.31 4.75 -9.48
N GLU A 196 5.41 5.91 -8.83
CA GLU A 196 6.54 6.84 -9.04
C GLU A 196 7.85 6.22 -8.52
N ILE A 197 7.81 5.53 -7.37
CA ILE A 197 8.99 4.88 -6.77
C ILE A 197 9.45 3.67 -7.59
N ALA A 198 8.50 2.89 -8.11
CA ALA A 198 8.77 1.66 -8.86
C ALA A 198 9.09 1.90 -10.35
N ASP A 199 9.16 3.15 -10.82
CA ASP A 199 9.41 3.48 -12.22
C ASP A 199 10.81 2.99 -12.69
N PRO A 200 10.89 2.03 -13.62
CA PRO A 200 12.16 1.50 -14.10
C PRO A 200 12.88 2.43 -15.10
N SER A 201 12.26 3.54 -15.53
CA SER A 201 12.78 4.42 -16.58
C SER A 201 14.12 5.07 -16.20
N HIS A 202 14.42 5.17 -14.91
CA HIS A 202 15.64 5.76 -14.40
C HIS A 202 16.27 4.90 -13.28
N PRO A 203 17.07 3.87 -13.61
CA PRO A 203 17.55 2.87 -12.64
C PRO A 203 18.24 3.45 -11.39
N GLN A 204 19.08 4.47 -11.54
CA GLN A 204 19.76 5.12 -10.41
C GLN A 204 18.78 5.87 -9.50
N ARG A 205 17.77 6.53 -10.07
CA ARG A 205 16.73 7.22 -9.30
C ARG A 205 15.82 6.22 -8.60
N ALA A 206 15.44 5.14 -9.28
CA ALA A 206 14.65 4.05 -8.71
C ALA A 206 15.39 3.42 -7.53
N GLU A 207 16.67 3.08 -7.67
CA GLU A 207 17.47 2.54 -6.57
C GLU A 207 17.51 3.47 -5.36
N GLN A 208 17.74 4.77 -5.58
CA GLN A 208 17.73 5.76 -4.50
C GLN A 208 16.34 5.91 -3.87
N ALA A 209 15.27 5.88 -4.65
CA ALA A 209 13.90 5.95 -4.17
C ALA A 209 13.56 4.74 -3.28
N LEU A 210 13.99 3.53 -3.67
CA LEU A 210 13.82 2.32 -2.86
C LEU A 210 14.60 2.39 -1.54
N ARG A 211 15.83 2.92 -1.56
CA ARG A 211 16.60 3.15 -0.31
C ARG A 211 15.93 4.18 0.60
N ASN A 212 15.45 5.28 0.02
CA ASN A 212 14.73 6.31 0.76
C ASN A 212 13.45 5.74 1.38
N LEU A 213 12.71 4.91 0.64
CA LEU A 213 11.53 4.23 1.15
C LEU A 213 11.90 3.25 2.26
N ALA A 214 12.92 2.41 2.08
CA ALA A 214 13.38 1.46 3.11
C ALA A 214 13.75 2.14 4.43
N ALA A 215 14.35 3.34 4.40
CA ALA A 215 14.64 4.11 5.60
C ALA A 215 13.38 4.54 6.39
N ARG A 216 12.19 4.47 5.77
CA ARG A 216 10.88 4.80 6.33
C ARG A 216 10.10 3.57 6.80
N ILE A 217 10.70 2.38 6.83
CA ILE A 217 9.99 1.10 7.07
C ILE A 217 9.23 1.04 8.40
N SER A 218 9.63 1.84 9.39
CA SER A 218 8.98 1.91 10.69
C SER A 218 7.88 2.96 10.78
N GLU A 219 7.66 3.75 9.73
CA GLU A 219 6.57 4.74 9.68
C GLU A 219 5.28 4.06 9.18
N PRO A 220 4.24 3.89 10.03
CA PRO A 220 3.04 3.11 9.65
C PRO A 220 2.31 3.64 8.41
N ARG A 221 2.37 4.96 8.18
CA ARG A 221 1.75 5.60 7.01
C ARG A 221 2.30 5.11 5.67
N TRP A 222 3.50 4.55 5.63
CA TRP A 222 4.11 4.06 4.39
C TRP A 222 3.78 2.58 4.12
N HIS A 223 3.14 1.88 5.06
CA HIS A 223 2.91 0.44 4.99
C HIS A 223 2.35 0.02 3.62
N GLU A 224 1.26 0.64 3.19
CA GLU A 224 0.62 0.34 1.91
C GLU A 224 1.49 0.68 0.70
N VAL A 225 2.31 1.74 0.78
CA VAL A 225 3.27 2.08 -0.27
C VAL A 225 4.32 0.97 -0.46
N PHE A 226 4.85 0.39 0.62
CA PHE A 226 5.79 -0.74 0.54
C PHE A 226 5.16 -1.93 -0.18
N VAL A 227 3.93 -2.27 0.21
CA VAL A 227 3.18 -3.39 -0.35
C VAL A 227 2.94 -3.19 -1.84
N PHE A 228 2.49 -2.00 -2.26
CA PHE A 228 2.32 -1.66 -3.68
C PHE A 228 3.64 -1.65 -4.45
N VAL A 229 4.71 -1.08 -3.90
CA VAL A 229 6.03 -1.05 -4.57
C VAL A 229 6.50 -2.47 -4.85
N VAL A 230 6.44 -3.37 -3.86
CA VAL A 230 6.85 -4.77 -4.03
C VAL A 230 6.03 -5.48 -5.10
N GLY A 231 4.70 -5.25 -5.16
CA GLY A 231 3.85 -5.80 -6.21
C GLY A 231 4.01 -5.16 -7.59
N MET A 232 4.61 -3.98 -7.68
CA MET A 232 4.92 -3.30 -8.95
C MET A 232 6.30 -3.64 -9.51
N LEU A 233 7.25 -4.02 -8.66
CA LEU A 233 8.61 -4.33 -9.07
C LEU A 233 8.66 -5.61 -9.92
N ARG A 234 9.40 -5.54 -11.03
CA ARG A 234 9.68 -6.73 -11.87
C ARG A 234 10.49 -7.80 -11.13
N ASN A 235 11.29 -7.39 -10.15
CA ASN A 235 12.00 -8.27 -9.24
C ASN A 235 12.11 -7.55 -7.88
N ALA A 236 11.52 -8.15 -6.84
CA ALA A 236 11.48 -7.58 -5.50
C ALA A 236 12.73 -7.86 -4.66
N ASP A 237 13.67 -8.69 -5.14
CA ASP A 237 14.80 -9.19 -4.35
C ASP A 237 15.58 -8.06 -3.66
N TYR A 238 16.02 -7.07 -4.43
CA TYR A 238 16.80 -5.95 -3.90
C TYR A 238 16.07 -5.19 -2.78
N PHE A 239 14.78 -4.90 -3.00
CA PHE A 239 14.02 -4.10 -2.05
C PHE A 239 13.66 -4.89 -0.79
N LEU A 240 13.29 -6.16 -0.91
CA LEU A 240 13.06 -7.05 0.23
C LEU A 240 14.34 -7.26 1.05
N SER A 241 15.51 -7.35 0.42
CA SER A 241 16.80 -7.37 1.13
C SER A 241 17.06 -6.07 1.90
N LEU A 242 16.76 -4.90 1.31
CA LEU A 242 16.85 -3.62 2.03
C LEU A 242 15.91 -3.59 3.24
N MET A 243 14.67 -4.05 3.08
CA MET A 243 13.71 -4.13 4.19
C MET A 243 14.21 -5.04 5.32
N LYS A 244 14.76 -6.21 4.97
CA LYS A 244 15.35 -7.13 5.95
C LYS A 244 16.53 -6.50 6.69
N GLN A 245 17.42 -5.79 5.98
CA GLN A 245 18.53 -5.07 6.60
C GLN A 245 18.05 -4.01 7.60
N GLN A 246 16.97 -3.30 7.30
CA GLN A 246 16.38 -2.33 8.24
C GLN A 246 15.76 -3.01 9.46
N ALA A 247 15.07 -4.14 9.27
CA ALA A 247 14.57 -4.95 10.39
C ALA A 247 15.72 -5.42 11.30
N ASP A 248 16.81 -5.91 10.72
CA ASP A 248 17.99 -6.35 11.46
C ASP A 248 18.65 -5.20 12.23
N ALA A 249 18.72 -4.02 11.62
CA ALA A 249 19.24 -2.82 12.26
C ALA A 249 18.41 -2.45 13.51
N ILE A 250 17.08 -2.51 13.44
CA ILE A 250 16.18 -2.25 14.59
C ILE A 250 16.45 -3.24 15.72
N ALA A 251 16.56 -4.53 15.41
CA ALA A 251 16.86 -5.56 16.41
C ALA A 251 18.25 -5.40 17.06
N GLY A 252 19.23 -4.88 16.29
CA GLY A 252 20.60 -4.67 16.76
C GLY A 252 20.80 -3.43 17.64
N VAL A 253 19.79 -2.58 17.84
CA VAL A 253 19.91 -1.36 18.66
C VAL A 253 20.14 -1.68 20.13
N ASP A 254 19.52 -2.74 20.66
CA ASP A 254 19.55 -3.09 22.08
C ASP A 254 20.15 -4.49 22.31
N PRO A 255 21.22 -4.61 23.14
CA PRO A 255 21.87 -5.90 23.40
C PRO A 255 20.98 -6.95 24.07
N GLU A 256 20.04 -6.54 24.92
CA GLU A 256 19.11 -7.47 25.59
C GLU A 256 18.08 -8.01 24.60
N LEU A 257 17.60 -7.18 23.67
CA LEU A 257 16.76 -7.63 22.57
C LEU A 257 17.50 -8.63 21.67
N SER A 258 18.76 -8.34 21.33
CA SER A 258 19.60 -9.27 20.56
C SER A 258 19.79 -10.60 21.28
N ARG A 259 20.06 -10.58 22.60
CA ARG A 259 20.18 -11.78 23.44
C ARG A 259 18.87 -12.58 23.46
N PHE A 260 17.74 -11.90 23.58
CA PHE A 260 16.42 -12.52 23.53
C PHE A 260 16.11 -13.14 22.18
N LEU A 261 16.32 -12.43 21.07
CA LEU A 261 16.06 -12.94 19.73
C LEU A 261 16.95 -14.14 19.40
N PHE A 262 18.21 -14.15 19.87
CA PHE A 262 19.08 -15.33 19.75
C PHE A 262 18.55 -16.53 20.54
N TRP A 263 18.11 -16.31 21.78
CA TRP A 263 17.49 -17.36 22.57
C TRP A 263 16.21 -17.88 21.91
N LEU A 264 15.37 -16.98 21.41
CA LEU A 264 14.10 -17.29 20.77
C LEU A 264 14.33 -18.10 19.49
N GLU A 265 15.37 -17.75 18.74
CA GLU A 265 15.74 -18.48 17.52
C GLU A 265 16.12 -19.93 17.81
N ARG A 266 17.04 -20.15 18.77
CA ARG A 266 17.42 -21.50 19.19
C ARG A 266 16.22 -22.29 19.70
N LYS A 267 15.36 -21.63 20.49
CA LYS A 267 14.19 -22.27 21.08
C LYS A 267 13.18 -22.68 20.02
N SER A 268 12.96 -21.84 19.01
CA SER A 268 12.08 -22.15 17.89
C SER A 268 12.54 -23.40 17.14
N HIS A 269 13.85 -23.62 16.97
CA HIS A 269 14.38 -24.82 16.33
C HIS A 269 14.29 -26.08 17.20
N HIS A 270 14.51 -25.95 18.51
CA HIS A 270 14.49 -27.09 19.43
C HIS A 270 13.07 -27.57 19.79
N LEU A 271 12.09 -26.66 19.84
CA LEU A 271 10.75 -26.93 20.36
C LEU A 271 9.65 -26.88 19.30
N SER A 272 9.93 -26.42 18.08
CA SER A 272 8.94 -26.52 17.01
C SER A 272 8.64 -27.99 16.77
N LYS A 273 7.44 -28.42 17.16
CA LYS A 273 6.87 -29.70 16.74
C LYS A 273 6.94 -29.73 15.20
N PRO A 274 7.09 -30.89 14.54
CA PRO A 274 7.20 -30.99 13.08
C PRO A 274 6.05 -30.30 12.30
N GLN A 275 4.94 -30.03 12.98
CA GLN A 275 3.75 -29.37 12.46
C GLN A 275 3.79 -27.82 12.48
N PHE A 276 4.78 -27.19 13.11
CA PHE A 276 4.87 -25.72 13.23
C PHE A 276 6.14 -25.18 12.59
N LYS A 277 6.01 -24.11 11.80
CA LYS A 277 7.16 -23.37 11.26
C LYS A 277 7.84 -22.60 12.39
N PRO A 278 9.19 -22.55 12.45
CA PRO A 278 9.92 -21.75 13.44
C PRO A 278 9.47 -20.29 13.50
N ALA A 279 9.21 -19.65 12.36
CA ALA A 279 8.70 -18.27 12.30
C ALA A 279 7.38 -18.06 13.06
N ALA A 280 6.45 -19.01 12.96
CA ALA A 280 5.17 -18.95 13.68
C ALA A 280 5.37 -19.04 15.20
N PHE A 281 6.29 -19.90 15.64
CA PHE A 281 6.68 -19.99 17.03
C PHE A 281 7.29 -18.67 17.53
N ARG A 282 8.20 -18.06 16.77
CA ARG A 282 8.82 -16.78 17.13
C ARG A 282 7.80 -15.65 17.26
N ALA A 283 6.87 -15.55 16.32
CA ALA A 283 5.82 -14.54 16.35
C ALA A 283 4.91 -14.68 17.57
N PHE A 284 4.48 -15.91 17.88
CA PHE A 284 3.64 -16.18 19.03
C PHE A 284 4.27 -15.63 20.34
N TYR A 285 5.55 -15.87 20.56
CA TYR A 285 6.24 -15.38 21.76
C TYR A 285 6.37 -13.86 21.79
N LEU A 286 6.59 -13.24 20.64
CA LEU A 286 6.63 -11.78 20.53
C LEU A 286 5.26 -11.17 20.84
N GLU A 287 4.18 -11.71 20.26
CA GLU A 287 2.81 -11.30 20.56
C GLU A 287 2.51 -11.39 22.06
N PHE A 288 2.90 -12.50 22.69
CA PHE A 288 2.72 -12.70 24.14
C PHE A 288 3.48 -11.67 24.98
N ILE A 289 4.74 -11.39 24.67
CA ILE A 289 5.57 -10.42 25.40
C ILE A 289 5.08 -8.98 25.23
N LEU A 290 4.57 -8.68 24.04
CA LEU A 290 4.05 -7.37 23.64
C LEU A 290 2.59 -7.15 24.08
N ASP A 291 1.95 -8.16 24.68
CA ASP A 291 0.53 -8.13 25.07
C ASP A 291 -0.40 -7.78 23.89
N LEU A 292 -0.06 -8.31 22.70
CA LEU A 292 -0.89 -8.16 21.52
C LEU A 292 -2.03 -9.17 21.58
N LYS A 293 -3.27 -8.71 21.32
CA LYS A 293 -4.39 -9.64 21.09
C LYS A 293 -4.04 -10.44 19.83
N SER A 294 -3.94 -11.76 19.97
CA SER A 294 -3.56 -12.66 18.88
C SER A 294 -4.61 -12.59 17.77
N ASP A 295 -4.34 -11.77 16.77
CA ASP A 295 -5.12 -11.65 15.54
C ASP A 295 -4.29 -12.02 14.28
N SER A 296 -2.96 -12.27 14.33
CA SER A 296 -2.19 -12.55 13.08
C SER A 296 -0.78 -13.19 13.17
N LEU A 297 -0.74 -14.48 12.80
CA LEU A 297 0.11 -15.04 11.72
C LEU A 297 -0.68 -16.17 11.04
N GLN A 298 -1.80 -15.82 10.41
CA GLN A 298 -2.54 -16.78 9.59
C GLN A 298 -1.75 -17.04 8.31
N ASP A 299 -0.91 -18.08 8.32
CA ASP A 299 -0.58 -18.79 7.09
C ASP A 299 -1.81 -19.64 6.77
N ASP A 300 -2.52 -19.29 5.70
CA ASP A 300 -3.71 -19.96 5.16
C ASP A 300 -3.47 -21.46 4.83
N ARG A 301 -2.23 -21.94 5.05
CA ARG A 301 -1.76 -23.31 4.85
C ARG A 301 -1.64 -24.14 6.12
N THR A 302 -1.76 -23.55 7.32
CA THR A 302 -1.68 -24.29 8.59
C THR A 302 -2.85 -23.96 9.51
N ASP A 303 -3.83 -24.85 9.52
CA ASP A 303 -5.10 -24.82 10.24
C ASP A 303 -4.95 -25.02 11.79
N ARG A 304 -3.87 -24.54 12.41
CA ARG A 304 -3.63 -24.71 13.85
C ARG A 304 -3.02 -23.47 14.50
N HIS A 305 -3.83 -22.77 15.27
CA HIS A 305 -3.39 -21.77 16.24
C HIS A 305 -2.55 -22.45 17.35
N LEU A 306 -1.39 -21.88 17.66
CA LEU A 306 -0.63 -22.24 18.86
C LEU A 306 -1.44 -21.82 20.09
N HIS A 307 -1.77 -22.75 20.98
CA HIS A 307 -2.46 -22.43 22.23
C HIS A 307 -1.47 -22.19 23.36
N LEU A 308 -1.87 -21.42 24.37
CA LEU A 308 -1.06 -21.18 25.57
C LEU A 308 -0.63 -22.48 26.28
N SER A 309 -1.41 -23.55 26.14
CA SER A 309 -1.09 -24.89 26.65
C SER A 309 0.03 -25.61 25.88
N ASP A 310 0.38 -25.19 24.66
CA ASP A 310 1.54 -25.68 23.93
C ASP A 310 2.87 -25.13 24.49
N ILE A 311 2.82 -24.24 25.49
CA ILE A 311 3.93 -23.41 25.97
C ILE A 311 4.33 -23.79 27.41
N ASP A 312 3.60 -24.70 28.06
CA ASP A 312 3.53 -24.84 29.52
C ASP A 312 4.89 -25.08 30.24
N ALA A 313 5.92 -25.60 29.54
CA ALA A 313 7.27 -25.76 30.12
C ALA A 313 8.20 -24.54 29.93
N SER A 314 7.83 -23.60 29.07
CA SER A 314 8.73 -22.61 28.48
C SER A 314 8.45 -21.16 28.87
N SER A 315 7.27 -20.92 29.43
CA SER A 315 6.79 -19.64 29.97
C SER A 315 7.60 -19.17 31.18
N TYR A 316 8.13 -20.10 31.99
CA TYR A 316 9.01 -19.78 33.12
C TYR A 316 10.33 -19.15 32.68
N GLU A 317 10.86 -19.50 31.51
CA GLU A 317 12.11 -18.92 31.00
C GLU A 317 11.94 -17.49 30.49
N LEU A 318 10.71 -17.07 30.16
CA LEU A 318 10.43 -15.68 29.78
C LEU A 318 10.61 -14.70 30.94
N ILE A 319 10.54 -15.19 32.18
CA ILE A 319 10.85 -14.41 33.39
C ILE A 319 12.30 -13.89 33.33
N ASN A 320 13.20 -14.56 32.58
CA ASN A 320 14.60 -14.15 32.41
C ASN A 320 14.80 -12.98 31.43
N PHE A 321 13.72 -12.46 30.84
CA PHE A 321 13.74 -11.32 29.91
C PHE A 321 12.77 -10.22 30.35
N PRO A 322 13.02 -9.54 31.49
CA PRO A 322 12.19 -8.43 31.92
C PRO A 322 12.45 -7.19 31.04
N PHE A 323 11.65 -7.01 30.00
CA PHE A 323 11.78 -5.84 29.13
C PHE A 323 11.23 -4.57 29.76
N THR A 324 12.01 -3.49 29.65
CA THR A 324 11.54 -2.13 29.91
C THR A 324 10.48 -1.70 28.88
N CYS A 325 9.71 -0.66 29.17
CA CYS A 325 8.75 -0.10 28.20
C CYS A 325 9.44 0.34 26.90
N GLN A 326 10.66 0.87 26.99
CA GLN A 326 11.45 1.28 25.81
C GLN A 326 11.86 0.07 24.97
N GLN A 327 12.35 -1.01 25.61
CA GLN A 327 12.70 -2.24 24.90
C GLN A 327 11.48 -2.89 24.25
N LYS A 328 10.32 -2.89 24.92
CA LYS A 328 9.06 -3.34 24.32
C LYS A 328 8.66 -2.50 23.11
N ALA A 329 8.88 -1.19 23.13
CA ALA A 329 8.60 -0.33 21.99
C ALA A 329 9.49 -0.66 20.78
N ILE A 330 10.79 -0.87 20.98
CA ILE A 330 11.72 -1.30 19.91
C ILE A 330 11.35 -2.69 19.40
N LEU A 331 11.03 -3.63 20.31
CA LEU A 331 10.61 -4.98 19.94
C LEU A 331 9.30 -4.97 19.15
N LYS A 332 8.35 -4.10 19.51
CA LYS A 332 7.12 -3.88 18.74
C LYS A 332 7.42 -3.34 17.35
N GLN A 333 8.29 -2.34 17.24
CA GLN A 333 8.72 -1.80 15.95
C GLN A 333 9.37 -2.88 15.07
N TYR A 334 10.24 -3.71 15.64
CA TYR A 334 10.83 -4.86 14.95
C TYR A 334 9.76 -5.85 14.48
N TYR A 335 8.79 -6.18 15.33
CA TYR A 335 7.66 -7.05 15.02
C TYR A 335 6.81 -6.50 13.87
N ASP A 336 6.37 -5.24 13.97
CA ASP A 336 5.54 -4.56 12.96
C ASP A 336 6.24 -4.52 11.59
N VAL A 337 7.56 -4.28 11.57
CA VAL A 337 8.36 -4.30 10.33
C VAL A 337 8.42 -5.70 9.71
N ASN A 338 8.55 -6.75 10.52
CA ASN A 338 8.54 -8.13 10.00
C ASN A 338 7.16 -8.53 9.48
N GLN A 339 6.07 -8.03 10.08
CA GLN A 339 4.71 -8.20 9.54
C GLN A 339 4.59 -7.52 8.17
N LEU A 340 5.08 -6.29 8.02
CA LEU A 340 5.10 -5.62 6.72
C LEU A 340 5.92 -6.40 5.66
N ILE A 341 7.08 -6.97 6.04
CA ILE A 341 7.85 -7.84 5.14
C ILE A 341 7.02 -9.04 4.69
N LEU A 342 6.29 -9.67 5.61
CA LEU A 342 5.41 -10.80 5.28
C LEU A 342 4.30 -10.40 4.32
N ASP A 343 3.66 -9.25 4.52
CA ASP A 343 2.63 -8.73 3.61
C ASP A 343 3.20 -8.44 2.22
N CYS A 344 4.42 -7.91 2.16
CA CYS A 344 5.14 -7.73 0.90
C CYS A 344 5.45 -9.05 0.20
N LEU A 345 5.84 -10.11 0.93
CA LEU A 345 6.08 -11.44 0.34
C LEU A 345 4.84 -12.04 -0.33
N ARG A 346 3.65 -11.69 0.16
CA ARG A 346 2.36 -12.12 -0.41
C ARG A 346 2.04 -11.40 -1.73
N GLN A 347 2.50 -10.17 -1.91
CA GLN A 347 2.25 -9.36 -3.13
C GLN A 347 3.39 -9.42 -4.16
N ALA A 348 4.58 -9.93 -3.81
CA ALA A 348 5.71 -9.98 -4.72
C ALA A 348 5.42 -10.84 -5.97
N GLN A 349 5.32 -10.21 -7.15
CA GLN A 349 5.07 -10.90 -8.43
C GLN A 349 6.22 -11.82 -8.83
N TYR A 350 7.45 -11.37 -8.62
CA TYR A 350 8.66 -12.14 -8.84
C TYR A 350 9.67 -11.91 -7.73
N MET A 351 10.21 -13.01 -7.23
CA MET A 351 11.27 -13.08 -6.24
C MET A 351 12.02 -14.40 -6.43
N THR A 352 13.33 -14.42 -6.24
CA THR A 352 14.09 -15.67 -6.29
C THR A 352 13.67 -16.63 -5.18
N ARG A 353 13.54 -17.92 -5.48
CA ARG A 353 13.14 -18.95 -4.49
C ARG A 353 14.11 -19.03 -3.32
N SER A 354 15.41 -18.86 -3.60
CA SER A 354 16.45 -18.83 -2.57
C SER A 354 16.21 -17.70 -1.58
N LEU A 355 16.01 -16.47 -2.06
CA LEU A 355 15.76 -15.34 -1.18
C LEU A 355 14.42 -15.46 -0.46
N ARG A 356 13.37 -15.97 -1.12
CA ARG A 356 12.07 -16.22 -0.47
C ARG A 356 12.24 -17.16 0.72
N THR A 357 12.93 -18.28 0.51
CA THR A 357 13.19 -19.26 1.56
C THR A 357 14.02 -18.65 2.68
N GLU A 358 15.08 -17.92 2.33
CA GLU A 358 15.94 -17.21 3.29
C GLU A 358 15.13 -16.24 4.17
N ILE A 359 14.30 -15.39 3.58
CA ILE A 359 13.48 -14.45 4.35
C ILE A 359 12.44 -15.21 5.19
N GLU A 360 11.72 -16.18 4.63
CA GLU A 360 10.70 -16.96 5.36
C GLU A 360 11.31 -17.73 6.57
N GLU A 361 12.50 -18.32 6.41
CA GLU A 361 13.21 -19.02 7.47
C GLU A 361 13.78 -18.06 8.53
N THR A 362 14.18 -16.86 8.13
CA THR A 362 14.77 -15.83 9.01
C THR A 362 13.78 -14.74 9.44
N LEU A 363 12.48 -14.91 9.19
CA LEU A 363 11.45 -14.01 9.70
C LEU A 363 11.52 -13.96 11.23
N LEU A 364 11.60 -12.74 11.79
CA LEU A 364 11.77 -12.51 13.22
C LEU A 364 13.11 -13.08 13.79
N VAL A 365 14.11 -13.23 12.91
CA VAL A 365 15.50 -13.55 13.26
C VAL A 365 16.42 -12.55 12.57
N PRO A 366 17.20 -11.77 13.32
CA PRO A 366 18.21 -10.93 12.73
C PRO A 366 19.25 -11.74 11.95
N SER A 367 19.61 -11.35 10.73
CA SER A 367 20.47 -12.17 9.85
C SER A 367 21.89 -12.36 10.40
N TYR A 368 22.34 -11.49 11.30
CA TYR A 368 23.63 -11.66 12.00
C TYR A 368 23.59 -12.77 13.07
N LEU A 369 22.41 -13.26 13.45
CA LEU A 369 22.23 -14.35 14.42
C LEU A 369 22.04 -15.72 13.73
N SER A 370 21.68 -15.74 12.45
CA SER A 370 21.52 -16.98 11.66
C SER A 370 22.82 -17.48 11.03
N CYS A 371 23.92 -16.73 11.13
CA CYS A 371 25.22 -17.15 10.62
C CYS A 371 25.80 -18.27 11.52
N PRO A 372 26.19 -19.43 10.97
CA PRO A 372 26.98 -20.41 11.72
C PRO A 372 28.27 -19.74 12.18
N ILE A 373 28.55 -19.81 13.48
CA ILE A 373 29.81 -19.37 14.07
C ILE A 373 30.91 -20.36 13.64
N GLU A 374 31.29 -20.37 12.35
CA GLU A 374 32.41 -21.16 11.84
C GLU A 374 33.39 -20.36 10.95
N THR A 375 33.14 -19.10 10.63
CA THR A 375 34.06 -18.30 9.78
C THR A 375 34.71 -17.09 10.47
N ALA A 376 34.91 -17.15 11.79
CA ALA A 376 35.65 -16.12 12.54
C ALA A 376 36.82 -16.67 13.37
N ILE A 377 37.49 -17.72 12.86
CA ILE A 377 38.87 -18.05 13.24
C ILE A 377 39.63 -18.33 11.94
N ALA A 378 40.33 -17.32 11.45
CA ALA A 378 41.45 -17.44 10.52
C ALA A 378 42.52 -16.43 10.92
#